data_AF-A0A1P8YIT3-F1
#
_entry.id   AF-A0A1P8YIT3-F1
#
_cell.length_a   1.000
_cell.length_b   1.000
_cell.length_c   1.000
_cell.angle_alpha   90.00
_cell.angle_beta   90.00
_cell.angle_gamma   90.00
#
_symmetry.space_group_name_H-M   'P 1'
#
loop_
_entity.id
_entity.type
_entity.pdbx_description
1 polymer ?
#
loop_
_entity_poly.entity_id
_entity_poly.type
_entity_poly.pdbx_seq_one_letter_code
_entity_poly.pdbx_strand_id
1 'polypeptide(L)'
;MDSPPPDAYDRVTNPERFAVLHPAARALAEDLERRFDVQVERGEGSGGYITGATLTEYIRLVPTDPAAAPLVIGFTNFPGIILRVGAWAKVALPACGCDACNDDPADLLEKLHEHVAATAAGALTERITVAPDPWLETHWEGDGWSSGNRGSLSHDALRELRDHPIQPPPGGRWNPWPPRT
;
A
#
# COMPACT_ATOMS: atom_id res chain seq x y z
N MET A 1 19.67 -10.09 -25.62
CA MET A 1 19.17 -9.58 -24.33
C MET A 1 20.23 -9.92 -23.31
N ASP A 2 20.94 -8.92 -22.82
CA ASP A 2 21.94 -9.10 -21.77
C ASP A 2 21.19 -9.03 -20.44
N SER A 3 21.04 -10.18 -19.77
CA SER A 3 20.41 -10.20 -18.45
C SER A 3 21.35 -9.49 -17.47
N PRO A 4 20.83 -8.72 -16.49
CA PRO A 4 21.65 -8.12 -15.45
C PRO A 4 22.55 -9.20 -14.81
N PRO A 5 23.79 -8.84 -14.40
CA PRO A 5 24.65 -9.80 -13.74
C PRO A 5 23.97 -10.26 -12.43
N PRO A 6 24.16 -11.53 -12.02
CA PRO A 6 23.40 -12.12 -10.90
C PRO A 6 23.47 -11.32 -9.60
N ASP A 7 24.60 -10.65 -9.34
CA ASP A 7 24.83 -9.83 -8.15
C ASP A 7 23.98 -8.54 -8.12
N ALA A 8 23.50 -8.06 -9.28
CA ALA A 8 22.65 -6.87 -9.35
C ALA A 8 21.26 -7.07 -8.75
N TYR A 9 20.81 -8.32 -8.62
CA TYR A 9 19.55 -8.66 -7.95
C TYR A 9 19.66 -8.62 -6.42
N ASP A 10 20.88 -8.76 -5.88
CA ASP A 10 21.16 -8.78 -4.43
C ASP A 10 21.77 -7.46 -3.92
N ARG A 11 22.01 -6.50 -4.82
CA ARG A 11 22.67 -5.22 -4.51
C ARG A 11 21.74 -4.03 -4.72
N VAL A 12 21.87 -3.05 -3.82
CA VAL A 12 21.34 -1.70 -4.01
C VAL A 12 22.48 -0.69 -3.86
N THR A 13 22.98 -0.17 -4.98
CA THR A 13 24.14 0.74 -4.96
C THR A 13 23.77 2.17 -4.59
N ASN A 14 22.56 2.59 -4.94
CA ASN A 14 22.07 3.96 -4.69
C ASN A 14 20.65 3.91 -4.10
N PRO A 15 20.49 3.60 -2.80
CA PRO A 15 19.19 3.59 -2.15
C PRO A 15 18.59 5.01 -2.03
N GLU A 16 19.44 6.05 -1.89
CA GLU A 16 19.01 7.45 -1.74
C GLU A 16 18.20 8.00 -2.92
N ARG A 17 18.23 7.33 -4.09
CA ARG A 17 17.34 7.68 -5.21
C ARG A 17 15.85 7.62 -4.83
N PHE A 18 15.50 6.81 -3.84
CA PHE A 18 14.12 6.67 -3.35
C PHE A 18 13.77 7.67 -2.23
N ALA A 19 14.73 8.45 -1.70
CA ALA A 19 14.51 9.41 -0.61
C ALA A 19 13.42 10.44 -0.90
N VAL A 20 13.10 10.68 -2.18
CA VAL A 20 11.98 11.55 -2.60
C VAL A 20 10.60 11.03 -2.19
N LEU A 21 10.45 9.72 -1.93
CA LEU A 21 9.18 9.10 -1.56
C LEU A 21 8.69 9.55 -0.19
N HIS A 22 9.60 9.72 0.77
CA HIS A 22 9.26 10.13 2.13
C HIS A 22 8.59 11.52 2.19
N PRO A 23 9.21 12.61 1.69
CA PRO A 23 8.57 13.91 1.71
C PRO A 23 7.29 13.95 0.87
N ALA A 24 7.25 13.24 -0.28
CA ALA A 24 6.05 13.17 -1.11
C ALA A 24 4.87 12.49 -0.36
N ALA A 25 5.12 11.37 0.31
CA ALA A 25 4.09 10.66 1.05
C ALA A 25 3.59 11.44 2.28
N ARG A 26 4.46 12.21 2.94
CA ARG A 26 4.03 13.14 4.01
C ARG A 26 3.16 14.26 3.47
N ALA A 27 3.59 14.93 2.40
CA ALA A 27 2.83 16.01 1.78
C ALA A 27 1.45 15.52 1.30
N LEU A 28 1.40 14.29 0.77
CA LEU A 28 0.15 13.65 0.37
C LEU A 28 -0.73 13.33 1.58
N ALA A 29 -0.20 12.79 2.67
CA ALA A 29 -0.96 12.55 3.89
C ALA A 29 -1.54 13.85 4.48
N GLU A 30 -0.76 14.93 4.47
CA GLU A 30 -1.23 16.25 4.89
C GLU A 30 -2.33 16.79 3.97
N ASP A 31 -2.25 16.54 2.65
CA ASP A 31 -3.31 16.92 1.71
C ASP A 31 -4.60 16.15 1.95
N LEU A 32 -4.50 14.84 2.13
CA LEU A 32 -5.64 14.00 2.48
C LEU A 32 -6.27 14.43 3.79
N GLU A 33 -5.45 14.69 4.81
CA GLU A 33 -5.92 15.23 6.08
C GLU A 33 -6.69 16.51 5.84
N ARG A 34 -6.19 17.49 5.07
CA ARG A 34 -6.91 18.73 4.80
C ARG A 34 -8.25 18.53 4.08
N ARG A 35 -8.33 17.59 3.14
CA ARG A 35 -9.47 17.44 2.23
C ARG A 35 -10.57 16.52 2.73
N PHE A 36 -10.24 15.55 3.57
CA PHE A 36 -11.16 14.50 3.98
C PHE A 36 -11.39 14.49 5.49
N ASP A 37 -12.57 13.99 5.89
CA ASP A 37 -12.92 13.78 7.28
C ASP A 37 -12.28 12.47 7.76
N VAL A 38 -11.03 12.58 8.18
CA VAL A 38 -10.18 11.48 8.64
C VAL A 38 -9.55 11.81 9.99
N GLN A 39 -9.44 10.80 10.84
CA GLN A 39 -8.59 10.82 12.02
C GLN A 39 -7.17 10.45 11.62
N VAL A 40 -6.18 11.25 12.06
CA VAL A 40 -4.78 11.01 11.75
C VAL A 40 -4.01 10.65 13.01
N GLU A 41 -3.34 9.51 12.97
CA GLU A 41 -2.45 9.01 14.00
C GLU A 41 -1.03 8.93 13.42
N ARG A 42 -0.04 9.40 14.16
CA ARG A 42 1.37 9.34 13.79
C ARG A 42 2.11 8.59 14.89
N GLY A 43 3.03 7.72 14.54
CA GLY A 43 3.75 6.91 15.52
C GLY A 43 5.07 6.36 14.99
N GLU A 44 5.87 5.82 15.91
CA GLU A 44 7.11 5.14 15.60
C GLU A 44 6.84 3.75 15.01
N GLY A 45 7.67 3.33 14.08
CA GLY A 45 7.61 2.00 13.50
C GLY A 45 8.27 0.99 14.43
N SER A 46 7.59 -0.11 14.73
CA SER A 46 8.18 -1.26 15.43
C SER A 46 8.24 -2.46 14.49
N GLY A 47 9.44 -2.84 14.03
CA GLY A 47 9.69 -4.13 13.35
C GLY A 47 10.14 -4.06 11.88
N GLY A 48 10.61 -5.20 11.37
CA GLY A 48 10.97 -5.41 9.96
C GLY A 48 9.74 -5.70 9.11
N TYR A 49 9.52 -4.93 8.04
CA TYR A 49 8.30 -5.01 7.23
C TYR A 49 8.51 -5.63 5.83
N ILE A 50 9.76 -5.60 5.36
CA ILE A 50 10.25 -6.21 4.12
C ILE A 50 11.61 -6.84 4.47
N THR A 51 11.95 -7.95 3.83
CA THR A 51 13.30 -8.52 3.89
C THR A 51 14.33 -7.43 3.55
N GLY A 52 15.06 -6.96 4.56
CA GLY A 52 16.08 -5.92 4.41
C GLY A 52 15.69 -4.49 4.80
N ALA A 53 14.43 -4.21 5.18
CA ALA A 53 14.00 -2.88 5.60
C ALA A 53 13.14 -2.87 6.88
N THR A 54 13.45 -1.94 7.77
CA THR A 54 12.79 -1.70 9.05
C THR A 54 11.87 -0.50 8.94
N LEU A 55 10.65 -0.62 9.46
CA LEU A 55 9.72 0.50 9.57
C LEU A 55 10.24 1.46 10.64
N THR A 56 10.41 2.74 10.28
CA THR A 56 10.90 3.77 11.19
C THR A 56 9.75 4.56 11.83
N GLU A 57 8.70 4.80 11.07
CA GLU A 57 7.52 5.56 11.50
C GLU A 57 6.33 5.24 10.59
N TYR A 58 5.15 5.66 11.02
CA TYR A 58 3.94 5.55 10.23
C TYR A 58 3.01 6.76 10.40
N ILE A 59 2.18 6.97 9.38
CA ILE A 59 1.01 7.85 9.42
C ILE A 59 -0.20 6.99 9.09
N ARG A 60 -1.17 6.92 9.99
CA ARG A 60 -2.42 6.20 9.82
C ARG A 60 -3.57 7.20 9.69
N LEU A 61 -4.29 7.11 8.58
CA LEU A 61 -5.48 7.90 8.28
C LEU A 61 -6.70 6.98 8.31
N VAL A 62 -7.67 7.32 9.16
CA VAL A 62 -8.91 6.55 9.33
C VAL A 62 -10.09 7.45 8.98
N PRO A 63 -10.80 7.19 7.87
CA PRO A 63 -12.05 7.86 7.55
C PRO A 63 -13.09 7.73 8.65
N THR A 64 -13.95 8.74 8.81
CA THR A 64 -15.09 8.66 9.74
C THR A 64 -16.19 7.72 9.27
N ASP A 65 -16.29 7.46 7.96
CA ASP A 65 -17.11 6.37 7.41
C ASP A 65 -16.37 5.02 7.60
N PRO A 66 -16.88 4.10 8.45
CA PRO A 66 -16.26 2.80 8.67
C PRO A 66 -16.29 1.89 7.43
N ALA A 67 -17.10 2.20 6.42
CA ALA A 67 -17.12 1.51 5.14
C ALA A 67 -16.14 2.09 4.11
N ALA A 68 -15.36 3.13 4.45
CA ALA A 68 -14.27 3.66 3.65
C ALA A 68 -12.91 3.09 4.11
N ALA A 69 -12.03 2.78 3.15
CA ALA A 69 -10.78 2.08 3.44
C ALA A 69 -9.82 2.97 4.26
N PRO A 70 -9.33 2.54 5.44
CA PRO A 70 -8.23 3.23 6.10
C PRO A 70 -6.93 3.10 5.30
N LEU A 71 -6.02 4.06 5.49
CA LEU A 71 -4.70 4.08 4.87
C LEU A 71 -3.63 4.20 5.94
N VAL A 72 -2.63 3.34 5.92
CA VAL A 72 -1.39 3.49 6.69
C VAL A 72 -0.24 3.64 5.73
N ILE A 73 0.49 4.74 5.87
CA ILE A 73 1.76 4.99 5.18
C ILE A 73 2.87 4.69 6.17
N GLY A 74 3.59 3.61 5.93
CA GLY A 74 4.80 3.25 6.66
C GLY A 74 6.05 3.72 5.93
N PHE A 75 7.00 4.28 6.67
CA PHE A 75 8.29 4.74 6.14
C PHE A 75 9.39 3.80 6.60
N THR A 76 10.33 3.47 5.71
CA THR A 76 11.39 2.52 6.03
C THR A 76 12.78 3.15 6.06
N ASN A 77 13.73 2.48 6.72
CA ASN A 77 15.14 2.89 6.77
C ASN A 77 15.89 2.68 5.44
N PHE A 78 15.41 1.76 4.59
CA PHE A 78 15.55 1.88 3.16
C PHE A 78 14.56 2.95 2.72
N PRO A 79 14.92 4.02 2.01
CA PRO A 79 14.06 5.20 1.83
C PRO A 79 12.80 4.97 0.93
N GLY A 80 12.26 3.76 0.89
CA GLY A 80 10.94 3.43 0.40
C GLY A 80 9.81 3.65 1.42
N ILE A 81 8.60 3.31 0.97
CA ILE A 81 7.36 3.41 1.72
C ILE A 81 6.51 2.15 1.53
N ILE A 82 5.62 1.90 2.49
CA ILE A 82 4.66 0.81 2.46
C ILE A 82 3.28 1.38 2.72
N LEU A 83 2.36 1.16 1.78
CA LEU A 83 0.95 1.44 1.96
C LEU A 83 0.27 0.17 2.46
N ARG A 84 -0.42 0.26 3.59
CA ARG A 84 -1.47 -0.71 3.96
C ARG A 84 -2.80 -0.02 3.77
N VAL A 85 -3.67 -0.64 2.98
CA VAL A 85 -4.93 -0.04 2.57
C VAL A 85 -6.06 -1.00 2.86
N GLY A 86 -7.16 -0.49 3.40
CA GLY A 86 -8.33 -1.31 3.67
C GLY A 86 -8.02 -2.38 4.71
N ALA A 87 -8.45 -3.61 4.42
CA ALA A 87 -8.30 -4.75 5.30
C ALA A 87 -6.97 -5.49 5.07
N TRP A 88 -6.59 -5.72 3.81
CA TRP A 88 -5.58 -6.72 3.46
C TRP A 88 -4.56 -6.22 2.43
N ALA A 89 -4.90 -5.20 1.65
CA ALA A 89 -4.08 -4.66 0.60
C ALA A 89 -2.77 -4.05 1.13
N LYS A 90 -1.67 -4.40 0.46
CA LYS A 90 -0.32 -3.88 0.73
C LYS A 90 0.36 -3.49 -0.59
N VAL A 91 0.93 -2.30 -0.63
CA VAL A 91 1.78 -1.82 -1.74
C VAL A 91 3.13 -1.39 -1.16
N ALA A 92 4.22 -1.85 -1.75
CA ALA A 92 5.57 -1.42 -1.38
C ALA A 92 6.19 -0.63 -2.53
N LEU A 93 6.76 0.53 -2.23
CA LEU A 93 7.38 1.43 -3.21
C LEU A 93 8.80 1.79 -2.74
N PRO A 94 9.86 1.33 -3.44
CA PRO A 94 9.82 0.30 -4.48
C PRO A 94 9.43 -1.09 -3.92
N ALA A 95 9.00 -1.98 -4.80
CA ALA A 95 8.71 -3.37 -4.43
C ALA A 95 9.97 -4.22 -4.23
N CYS A 96 11.05 -3.91 -4.96
CA CYS A 96 12.33 -4.62 -4.88
C CYS A 96 13.50 -3.67 -4.59
N GLY A 97 13.67 -2.59 -5.36
CA GLY A 97 14.71 -1.59 -5.13
C GLY A 97 16.14 -2.03 -5.52
N CYS A 98 16.35 -3.27 -5.96
CA CYS A 98 17.64 -3.74 -6.45
C CYS A 98 18.09 -3.00 -7.72
N ASP A 99 19.38 -3.06 -8.02
CA ASP A 99 19.95 -2.41 -9.19
C ASP A 99 19.42 -3.02 -10.51
N ALA A 100 19.03 -4.31 -10.50
CA ALA A 100 18.49 -5.01 -11.67
C ALA A 100 17.06 -4.59 -12.05
N CYS A 101 16.22 -4.21 -11.06
CA CYS A 101 14.84 -3.77 -11.32
C CYS A 101 14.76 -2.36 -11.92
N ASN A 102 15.83 -1.56 -11.77
CA ASN A 102 15.94 -0.19 -12.28
C ASN A 102 14.66 0.65 -12.06
N ASP A 103 14.07 0.54 -10.86
CA ASP A 103 12.87 1.31 -10.50
C ASP A 103 13.15 2.81 -10.61
N ASP A 104 12.36 3.52 -11.43
CA ASP A 104 12.42 4.98 -11.56
C ASP A 104 11.64 5.65 -10.42
N PRO A 105 12.29 6.53 -9.62
CA PRO A 105 11.59 7.30 -8.58
C PRO A 105 10.37 8.08 -9.07
N ALA A 106 10.36 8.57 -10.32
CA ALA A 106 9.21 9.30 -10.88
C ALA A 106 7.99 8.38 -11.03
N ASP A 107 8.17 7.18 -11.60
CA ASP A 107 7.12 6.18 -11.74
C ASP A 107 6.60 5.71 -10.36
N LEU A 108 7.47 5.63 -9.36
CA LEU A 108 7.07 5.28 -7.99
C LEU A 108 6.23 6.38 -7.34
N LEU A 109 6.54 7.65 -7.60
CA LEU A 109 5.73 8.77 -7.15
C LEU A 109 4.35 8.76 -7.82
N GLU A 110 4.29 8.53 -9.12
CA GLU A 110 3.01 8.39 -9.83
C GLU A 110 2.17 7.26 -9.24
N LYS A 111 2.77 6.07 -9.06
CA LYS A 111 2.09 4.92 -8.41
C LYS A 111 1.59 5.24 -7.00
N LEU A 112 2.36 6.00 -6.20
CA LEU A 112 1.93 6.46 -4.89
C LEU A 112 0.65 7.31 -5.00
N HIS A 113 0.68 8.33 -5.87
CA HIS A 113 -0.46 9.22 -6.09
C HIS A 113 -1.69 8.46 -6.60
N GLU A 114 -1.52 7.59 -7.58
CA GLU A 114 -2.56 6.74 -8.16
C GLU A 114 -3.26 5.88 -7.09
N HIS A 115 -2.50 5.07 -6.33
CA HIS A 115 -3.09 4.17 -5.34
C HIS A 115 -3.79 4.93 -4.21
N VAL A 116 -3.21 6.03 -3.75
CA VAL A 116 -3.80 6.85 -2.68
C VAL A 116 -5.06 7.58 -3.16
N ALA A 117 -5.04 8.15 -4.37
CA ALA A 117 -6.21 8.81 -4.95
C ALA A 117 -7.35 7.81 -5.20
N ALA A 118 -7.05 6.65 -5.79
CA ALA A 118 -8.03 5.58 -6.00
C ALA A 118 -8.63 5.08 -4.67
N THR A 119 -7.80 4.98 -3.63
CA THR A 119 -8.26 4.62 -2.27
C THR A 119 -9.24 5.66 -1.72
N ALA A 120 -8.86 6.94 -1.74
CA ALA A 120 -9.72 8.02 -1.26
C ALA A 120 -11.02 8.15 -2.09
N ALA A 121 -10.99 7.76 -3.36
CA ALA A 121 -12.16 7.71 -4.23
C ALA A 121 -13.04 6.45 -4.03
N GLY A 122 -12.67 5.53 -3.12
CA GLY A 122 -13.40 4.28 -2.89
C GLY A 122 -13.28 3.29 -4.05
N ALA A 123 -12.19 3.34 -4.80
CA ALA A 123 -11.96 2.49 -5.97
C ALA A 123 -11.19 1.20 -5.65
N LEU A 124 -10.95 0.93 -4.36
CA LEU A 124 -10.41 -0.34 -3.89
C LEU A 124 -11.54 -1.37 -3.68
N THR A 125 -11.34 -2.56 -4.22
CA THR A 125 -12.12 -3.77 -3.92
C THR A 125 -11.22 -4.83 -3.31
N GLU A 126 -11.66 -5.42 -2.21
CA GLU A 126 -11.01 -6.54 -1.54
C GLU A 126 -12.01 -7.68 -1.32
N ARG A 127 -11.65 -8.90 -1.73
CA ARG A 127 -12.55 -10.05 -1.63
C ARG A 127 -11.80 -11.33 -1.36
N ILE A 128 -12.35 -12.13 -0.45
CA ILE A 128 -11.97 -13.53 -0.26
C ILE A 128 -13.03 -14.41 -0.93
N THR A 129 -12.60 -15.30 -1.80
CA THR A 129 -13.41 -16.41 -2.32
C THR A 129 -12.96 -17.69 -1.65
N VAL A 130 -13.90 -18.59 -1.31
CA VAL A 130 -13.64 -19.75 -0.45
C VAL A 130 -13.75 -21.10 -1.19
N ALA A 131 -14.21 -21.14 -2.45
CA ALA A 131 -14.57 -22.40 -3.11
C ALA A 131 -13.97 -22.59 -4.51
N PRO A 132 -13.49 -23.81 -4.86
CA PRO A 132 -13.08 -24.90 -3.97
C PRO A 132 -11.72 -24.65 -3.28
N ASP A 133 -10.89 -23.77 -3.81
CA ASP A 133 -9.63 -23.32 -3.24
C ASP A 133 -9.76 -21.86 -2.83
N PRO A 134 -9.37 -21.44 -1.61
CA PRO A 134 -9.54 -20.06 -1.21
C PRO A 134 -8.52 -19.15 -1.90
N TRP A 135 -8.93 -17.95 -2.27
CA TRP A 135 -8.03 -16.91 -2.77
C TRP A 135 -8.46 -15.53 -2.30
N LEU A 136 -7.48 -14.66 -2.17
CA LEU A 136 -7.64 -13.23 -1.95
C LEU A 136 -7.51 -12.51 -3.28
N GLU A 137 -8.41 -11.57 -3.53
CA GLU A 137 -8.35 -10.61 -4.62
C GLU A 137 -8.34 -9.20 -4.03
N THR A 138 -7.38 -8.39 -4.46
CA THR A 138 -7.33 -6.95 -4.20
C THR A 138 -7.23 -6.23 -5.53
N HIS A 139 -8.05 -5.23 -5.77
CA HIS A 139 -8.11 -4.52 -7.04
C HIS A 139 -8.37 -3.03 -6.84
N TRP A 140 -7.60 -2.19 -7.53
CA TRP A 140 -7.81 -0.76 -7.69
C TRP A 140 -8.15 -0.47 -9.14
N GLU A 141 -9.11 0.44 -9.32
CA GLU A 141 -9.47 1.01 -10.61
C GLU A 141 -9.25 2.53 -10.57
N GLY A 142 -8.60 3.07 -11.59
CA GLY A 142 -8.37 4.50 -11.73
C GLY A 142 -8.56 4.96 -13.17
N ASP A 143 -8.39 6.26 -13.43
CA ASP A 143 -8.57 6.79 -14.77
C ASP A 143 -7.44 6.32 -15.70
N GLY A 144 -7.74 5.45 -16.65
CA GLY A 144 -6.78 4.89 -17.60
C GLY A 144 -5.83 3.82 -17.03
N TRP A 145 -5.97 3.42 -15.76
CA TRP A 145 -5.14 2.38 -15.15
C TRP A 145 -5.94 1.48 -14.20
N SER A 146 -5.42 0.29 -13.97
CA SER A 146 -5.91 -0.60 -12.92
C SER A 146 -4.74 -1.38 -12.35
N SER A 147 -4.83 -1.75 -11.08
CA SER A 147 -3.85 -2.58 -10.40
C SER A 147 -4.58 -3.65 -9.62
N GLY A 148 -4.06 -4.86 -9.60
CA GLY A 148 -4.67 -5.90 -8.82
C GLY A 148 -3.76 -7.07 -8.60
N ASN A 149 -4.07 -7.81 -7.54
CA ASN A 149 -3.40 -9.05 -7.21
C ASN A 149 -4.47 -10.09 -6.88
N ARG A 150 -4.21 -11.32 -7.32
CA ARG A 150 -4.98 -12.50 -6.94
C ARG A 150 -4.00 -13.56 -6.45
N GLY A 151 -4.15 -13.97 -5.20
CA GLY A 151 -3.28 -14.97 -4.58
C GLY A 151 -4.08 -16.08 -3.92
N SER A 152 -3.68 -17.32 -4.18
CA SER A 152 -4.20 -18.48 -3.44
C SER A 152 -3.89 -18.33 -1.96
N LEU A 153 -4.83 -18.74 -1.11
CA LEU A 153 -4.70 -18.72 0.34
C LEU A 153 -4.52 -20.15 0.86
N SER A 154 -3.68 -20.30 1.88
CA SER A 154 -3.77 -21.47 2.75
C SER A 154 -5.00 -21.34 3.66
N HIS A 155 -5.41 -22.45 4.27
CA HIS A 155 -6.50 -22.42 5.26
C HIS A 155 -6.15 -21.55 6.48
N ASP A 156 -4.88 -21.52 6.88
CA ASP A 156 -4.41 -20.66 7.98
C ASP A 156 -4.46 -19.18 7.59
N ALA A 157 -3.97 -18.82 6.40
CA ALA A 157 -4.05 -17.45 5.90
C ALA A 157 -5.51 -16.99 5.76
N LEU A 158 -6.41 -17.87 5.30
CA LEU A 158 -7.84 -17.58 5.25
C LEU A 158 -8.41 -17.25 6.64
N ARG A 159 -8.04 -18.02 7.67
CA ARG A 159 -8.47 -17.77 9.05
C ARG A 159 -7.93 -16.43 9.56
N GLU A 160 -6.64 -16.16 9.38
CA GLU A 160 -6.02 -14.90 9.79
C GLU A 160 -6.69 -13.68 9.14
N LEU A 161 -6.98 -13.74 7.83
CA LEU A 161 -7.65 -12.65 7.14
C LEU A 161 -9.10 -12.44 7.59
N ARG A 162 -9.81 -13.51 7.97
CA ARG A 162 -11.17 -13.45 8.53
C ARG A 162 -11.22 -12.90 9.95
N ASP A 163 -10.20 -13.18 10.74
CA ASP A 163 -10.07 -12.67 12.11
C ASP A 163 -9.48 -11.25 12.15
N HIS A 164 -9.13 -10.68 10.99
CA HIS A 164 -8.61 -9.31 10.89
C HIS A 164 -9.66 -8.30 11.39
N PRO A 165 -9.29 -7.33 12.25
CA PRO A 165 -10.24 -6.42 12.89
C PRO A 165 -10.97 -5.49 11.91
N ILE A 166 -10.38 -5.28 10.73
CA ILE A 166 -10.94 -4.46 9.66
C ILE A 166 -11.35 -5.41 8.54
N GLN A 167 -12.61 -5.34 8.13
CA GLN A 167 -13.18 -6.16 7.06
C GLN A 167 -13.78 -5.24 5.99
N PRO A 168 -13.66 -5.59 4.70
CA PRO A 168 -14.27 -4.81 3.64
C PRO A 168 -15.81 -4.85 3.74
N PRO A 169 -16.52 -3.82 3.21
CA PRO A 169 -17.97 -3.79 3.17
C PRO A 169 -18.56 -4.99 2.40
N PRO A 170 -19.87 -5.30 2.57
CA PRO A 170 -20.56 -6.27 1.74
C PRO A 170 -20.33 -6.01 0.25
N GLY A 171 -19.88 -7.03 -0.49
CA GLY A 171 -19.50 -6.91 -1.91
C GLY A 171 -18.00 -6.62 -2.15
N GLY A 172 -17.26 -6.23 -1.11
CA GLY A 172 -15.81 -6.06 -1.12
C GLY A 172 -15.32 -4.67 -1.52
N ARG A 173 -16.19 -3.81 -2.07
CA ARG A 173 -15.83 -2.47 -2.53
C ARG A 173 -15.93 -1.47 -1.38
N TRP A 174 -14.86 -0.71 -1.15
CA TRP A 174 -14.84 0.35 -0.15
C TRP A 174 -15.57 1.60 -0.63
N ASN A 175 -16.10 2.38 0.32
CA ASN A 175 -16.70 3.68 0.05
C ASN A 175 -15.62 4.76 -0.20
N PRO A 176 -15.96 5.82 -0.95
CA PRO A 176 -15.14 7.03 -1.01
C PRO A 176 -14.98 7.65 0.37
N TRP A 177 -13.84 8.31 0.60
CA TRP A 177 -13.59 9.04 1.83
C TRP A 177 -14.54 10.25 1.92
N PRO A 178 -15.17 10.49 3.08
CA PRO A 178 -16.03 11.65 3.26
C PRO A 178 -15.21 12.93 3.17
N PRO A 179 -15.65 13.96 2.42
CA PRO A 179 -14.95 15.24 2.37
C PRO A 179 -15.04 15.94 3.72
N ARG A 180 -14.01 16.72 4.06
CA ARG A 180 -14.06 17.60 5.24
C ARG A 180 -15.05 18.74 4.96
N THR A 181 -15.90 19.04 5.95
CA THR A 181 -16.88 20.13 5.90
C THR A 181 -16.31 21.43 6.45
#